data_AF-A0A8J2P1A8-F1
#
_entry.id   AF-A0A8J2P1A8-F1
#
_cell.length_a   1.000
_cell.length_b   1.000
_cell.length_c   1.000
_cell.angle_alpha   90.00
_cell.angle_beta   90.00
_cell.angle_gamma   90.00
#
_symmetry.space_group_name_H-M   'P 1'
#
loop_
_entity.id
_entity.type
_entity.pdbx_description
1 polymer ?
#
loop_
_entity_poly.entity_id
_entity_poly.type
_entity_poly.pdbx_seq_one_letter_code
_entity_poly.pdbx_strand_id
1 'polypeptide(L)'
;MERFQKKMGDCTYDFINDSVEERLSNPSTLESNDFVGLFLKEIKTTKDPSSCFYGDIGKQNLVGTLVDIFVASTETCSTTLSWMFLYLALNSEKQEELIKEIDRVLGRDTPKLEDASRMPYAEAVIMETMRLASVVPMNLFHCALQDTKLDDSQGNLNVS
;
A
#
# COMPACT_ATOMS: atom_id res chain seq x y z
N MET A 1 20.70 7.47 -12.22
CA MET A 1 19.46 7.08 -11.52
C MET A 1 19.71 6.01 -10.47
N GLU A 2 20.43 4.92 -10.77
CA GLU A 2 20.70 3.82 -9.82
C GLU A 2 21.29 4.27 -8.47
N ARG A 3 22.26 5.20 -8.47
CA ARG A 3 22.87 5.72 -7.23
C ARG A 3 21.88 6.49 -6.34
N PHE A 4 20.87 7.12 -6.94
CA PHE A 4 19.84 7.86 -6.22
C PHE A 4 18.77 6.91 -5.66
N GLN A 5 18.32 5.94 -6.46
CA GLN A 5 17.40 4.88 -6.01
C GLN A 5 17.99 4.06 -4.87
N LYS A 6 19.27 3.68 -4.98
CA LYS A 6 19.98 2.98 -3.92
C LYS A 6 20.02 3.80 -2.63
N LYS A 7 20.45 5.07 -2.72
CA LYS A 7 20.53 5.95 -1.55
C LYS A 7 19.16 6.19 -0.88
N MET A 8 18.10 6.25 -1.67
CA MET A 8 16.73 6.39 -1.18
C MET A 8 16.25 5.11 -0.50
N GLY A 9 16.51 3.94 -1.08
CA GLY A 9 16.22 2.65 -0.45
C GLY A 9 16.95 2.46 0.87
N ASP A 10 18.24 2.78 0.91
CA ASP A 10 19.07 2.71 2.13
C ASP A 10 18.48 3.64 3.23
N CYS A 11 18.13 4.88 2.88
CA CYS A 11 17.51 5.83 3.80
C CYS A 11 16.15 5.36 4.34
N THR A 12 15.29 4.77 3.49
CA THR A 12 14.00 4.23 3.91
C THR A 12 14.18 3.03 4.84
N TYR A 13 15.12 2.14 4.53
CA TYR A 13 15.44 1.00 5.37
C TYR A 13 15.94 1.45 6.74
N ASP A 14 16.91 2.37 6.79
CA ASP A 14 17.49 2.89 8.03
C ASP A 14 16.41 3.54 8.91
N PHE A 15 15.56 4.40 8.34
CA PHE A 15 14.46 5.04 9.06
C PHE A 15 13.49 4.03 9.69
N ILE A 16 13.10 2.99 8.93
CA ILE A 16 12.18 1.97 9.40
C ILE A 16 12.85 1.09 10.45
N ASN A 17 14.11 0.72 10.24
CA ASN A 17 14.87 -0.06 11.21
C ASN A 17 14.99 0.70 12.55
N ASP A 18 15.37 1.97 12.51
CA ASP A 18 15.46 2.83 13.70
C ASP A 18 14.11 2.92 14.43
N SER A 19 13.02 3.06 13.68
CA SER A 19 11.64 3.08 14.23
C SER A 19 11.26 1.76 14.90
N VAL A 20 11.69 0.62 14.36
CA VAL A 20 11.46 -0.71 14.95
C VAL A 20 12.31 -0.90 16.20
N GLU A 21 13.58 -0.48 16.20
CA GLU A 21 14.46 -0.57 17.37
C GLU A 21 13.98 0.30 18.54
N GLU A 22 13.47 1.51 18.24
CA GLU A 22 12.84 2.38 19.24
C GLU A 22 11.64 1.68 19.90
N ARG A 23 10.78 1.05 19.08
CA ARG A 23 9.64 0.29 19.60
C ARG A 23 10.08 -0.94 20.39
N LEU A 24 11.10 -1.67 19.96
CA LEU A 24 11.65 -2.81 20.71
C LEU A 24 12.18 -2.41 22.08
N SER A 25 12.72 -1.19 22.20
CA SER A 25 13.21 -0.63 23.46
C SER A 25 12.08 -0.29 24.44
N ASN A 26 10.83 -0.18 23.96
CA ASN A 26 9.67 0.10 24.79
C ASN A 26 8.94 -1.20 25.21
N PRO A 27 8.86 -1.52 26.51
CA PRO A 27 8.21 -2.74 26.99
C PRO A 27 6.71 -2.85 26.63
N SER A 28 6.03 -1.71 26.42
CA SER A 28 4.60 -1.69 26.06
C SER A 28 4.30 -2.13 24.63
N THR A 29 5.32 -2.24 23.77
CA THR A 29 5.15 -2.56 22.35
C THR A 29 4.51 -3.94 22.12
N LEU A 30 4.76 -4.91 23.01
CA LEU A 30 4.13 -6.25 22.93
C LEU A 30 2.65 -6.26 23.32
N GLU A 31 2.22 -5.25 24.06
CA GLU A 31 0.83 -5.06 24.44
C GLU A 31 0.08 -4.22 23.40
N SER A 32 0.78 -3.70 22.38
CA SER A 32 0.16 -2.95 21.29
C SER A 32 -0.61 -3.88 20.36
N ASN A 33 -1.83 -3.47 20.01
CA ASN A 33 -2.69 -4.16 19.04
C ASN A 33 -2.52 -3.58 17.61
N ASP A 34 -1.33 -3.09 17.30
CA ASP A 34 -0.95 -2.64 15.96
C ASP A 34 -0.15 -3.73 15.22
N PHE A 35 0.04 -3.54 13.91
CA PHE A 35 0.75 -4.50 13.06
C PHE A 35 2.13 -4.87 13.62
N VAL A 36 2.91 -3.90 14.09
CA VAL A 36 4.27 -4.10 14.58
C VAL A 36 4.26 -4.89 15.89
N GLY A 37 3.38 -4.52 16.83
CA GLY A 37 3.22 -5.23 18.10
C GLY A 37 2.80 -6.69 17.92
N LEU A 38 1.82 -6.93 17.04
CA LEU A 38 1.36 -8.29 16.71
C LEU A 38 2.44 -9.11 16.01
N PHE A 39 3.18 -8.53 15.08
CA PHE A 39 4.29 -9.21 14.39
C PHE A 39 5.43 -9.57 15.36
N LEU A 40 5.81 -8.63 16.24
CA LEU A 40 6.81 -8.87 17.27
C LEU A 40 6.36 -9.93 18.28
N LYS A 41 5.07 -9.98 18.60
CA LYS A 41 4.49 -11.04 19.43
C LYS A 41 4.62 -12.40 18.74
N GLU A 42 4.34 -12.48 17.45
CA GLU A 42 4.50 -13.72 16.66
C GLU A 42 5.95 -14.19 16.59
N ILE A 43 6.91 -13.27 16.45
CA ILE A 43 8.34 -13.58 16.51
C ILE A 43 8.70 -14.22 17.87
N LYS A 44 8.12 -13.73 18.97
CA LYS A 44 8.39 -14.25 20.32
C LYS A 44 7.73 -15.59 20.61
N THR A 45 6.56 -15.86 20.02
CA THR A 45 5.84 -17.13 20.22
C THR A 45 6.39 -18.25 19.34
N THR A 46 7.00 -17.90 18.20
CA THR A 46 7.57 -18.83 17.24
C THR A 46 8.76 -19.59 17.82
N LYS A 47 8.67 -20.93 17.83
CA LYS A 47 9.75 -21.83 18.28
C LYS A 47 10.41 -22.61 17.15
N ASP A 48 9.75 -22.71 16.01
CA ASP A 48 10.22 -23.46 14.85
C ASP A 48 11.33 -22.69 14.12
N PRO A 49 12.57 -23.21 14.06
CA PRO A 49 13.67 -22.56 13.37
C PRO A 49 13.47 -22.38 11.85
N SER A 50 12.53 -23.12 11.24
CA SER A 50 12.23 -23.01 9.81
C SER A 50 11.22 -21.91 9.46
N SER A 51 10.59 -21.29 10.46
CA SER A 51 9.60 -20.23 10.27
C SER A 51 10.23 -18.91 9.86
N CYS A 52 9.55 -18.16 8.99
CA CYS A 52 9.95 -16.79 8.62
C CYS A 52 9.83 -15.79 9.78
N PHE A 53 9.21 -16.17 10.89
CA PHE A 53 9.11 -15.36 12.11
C PHE A 53 10.20 -15.72 13.14
N TYR A 54 11.10 -16.66 12.86
CA TYR A 54 12.04 -17.14 13.86
C TYR A 54 13.24 -16.19 14.06
N GLY A 55 13.44 -15.75 15.30
CA GLY A 55 14.64 -15.02 15.72
C GLY A 55 14.95 -13.78 14.87
N ASP A 56 16.21 -13.63 14.48
CA ASP A 56 16.69 -12.49 13.69
C ASP A 56 16.10 -12.44 12.29
N ILE A 57 15.77 -13.60 11.69
CA ILE A 57 15.10 -13.66 10.38
C ILE A 57 13.71 -13.02 10.48
N GLY A 58 12.98 -13.32 11.56
CA GLY A 58 11.70 -12.67 11.85
C GLY A 58 11.81 -11.15 11.94
N LYS A 59 12.85 -10.64 12.59
CA LYS A 59 13.11 -9.20 12.68
C LYS A 59 13.43 -8.58 11.32
N GLN A 60 14.28 -9.22 10.52
CA GLN A 60 14.60 -8.77 9.16
C GLN A 60 13.35 -8.75 8.28
N ASN A 61 12.50 -9.78 8.37
CA ASN A 61 11.24 -9.85 7.64
C ASN A 61 10.25 -8.78 8.09
N LEU A 62 10.18 -8.44 9.37
CA LEU A 62 9.38 -7.30 9.86
C LEU A 62 9.83 -6.00 9.21
N VAL A 63 11.13 -5.69 9.25
CA VAL A 63 11.68 -4.47 8.63
C VAL A 63 11.43 -4.46 7.13
N GLY A 64 11.71 -5.56 6.43
CA GLY A 64 11.44 -5.70 5.00
C GLY A 64 9.97 -5.49 4.64
N THR A 65 9.06 -6.11 5.39
CA THR A 65 7.60 -5.95 5.19
C THR A 65 7.16 -4.50 5.39
N LEU A 66 7.70 -3.81 6.40
CA LEU A 66 7.40 -2.40 6.63
C LEU A 66 7.92 -1.51 5.51
N VAL A 67 9.13 -1.80 4.98
CA VAL A 67 9.68 -1.10 3.81
C VAL A 67 8.76 -1.28 2.61
N ASP A 68 8.33 -2.51 2.32
CA ASP A 68 7.43 -2.81 1.21
C ASP A 68 6.11 -2.05 1.33
N ILE A 69 5.47 -2.07 2.52
CA ILE A 69 4.23 -1.33 2.77
C ILE A 69 4.44 0.18 2.59
N PHE A 70 5.52 0.73 3.12
CA PHE A 70 5.80 2.16 3.07
C PHE A 70 6.01 2.65 1.63
N VAL A 71 6.84 1.94 0.87
CA VAL A 71 7.14 2.27 -0.54
C VAL A 71 5.88 2.10 -1.39
N ALA A 72 5.19 0.97 -1.26
CA ALA A 72 4.00 0.68 -2.07
C ALA A 72 2.87 1.70 -1.82
N SER A 73 2.62 2.09 -0.57
CA SER A 73 1.50 2.96 -0.22
C SER A 73 1.77 4.46 -0.45
N THR A 74 2.99 4.94 -0.19
CA THR A 74 3.25 6.39 -0.19
C THR A 74 3.18 6.98 -1.59
N GLU A 75 3.92 6.39 -2.54
CA GLU A 75 4.03 6.93 -3.89
C GLU A 75 2.73 6.73 -4.68
N THR A 76 2.09 5.55 -4.57
CA THR A 76 0.88 5.24 -5.34
C THR A 76 -0.33 6.05 -4.88
N CYS A 77 -0.55 6.18 -3.56
CA CYS A 77 -1.66 6.97 -3.02
C CYS A 77 -1.49 8.47 -3.28
N SER A 78 -0.29 9.01 -3.04
CA SER A 78 -0.02 10.44 -3.29
C SER A 78 -0.17 10.81 -4.76
N THR A 79 0.29 9.96 -5.67
CA THR A 79 0.13 10.13 -7.11
C THR A 79 -1.34 10.07 -7.51
N THR A 80 -2.10 9.10 -6.98
CA THR A 80 -3.54 8.96 -7.25
C THR A 80 -4.32 10.20 -6.80
N LEU A 81 -4.07 10.69 -5.58
CA LEU A 81 -4.71 11.90 -5.07
C LEU A 81 -4.34 13.15 -5.88
N SER A 82 -3.08 13.25 -6.30
CA SER A 82 -2.62 14.36 -7.14
C SER A 82 -3.37 14.40 -8.49
N TRP A 83 -3.56 13.23 -9.12
CA TRP A 83 -4.38 13.11 -10.32
C TRP A 83 -5.85 13.43 -10.05
N MET A 84 -6.41 12.96 -8.93
CA MET A 84 -7.79 13.26 -8.54
C MET A 84 -8.02 14.77 -8.47
N PHE A 85 -7.17 15.50 -7.74
CA PHE A 85 -7.28 16.94 -7.60
C PHE A 85 -7.07 17.67 -8.92
N LEU A 86 -6.15 17.19 -9.77
CA LEU A 86 -5.96 17.75 -11.10
C LEU A 86 -7.22 17.57 -11.97
N TYR A 87 -7.81 16.38 -12.01
CA TYR A 87 -9.03 16.13 -12.78
C TYR A 87 -10.22 16.94 -12.28
N LEU A 88 -10.39 17.09 -10.97
CA LEU A 88 -11.43 17.93 -10.38
C LEU A 88 -11.20 19.41 -10.71
N ALA A 89 -9.96 19.91 -10.61
CA ALA A 89 -9.62 21.30 -10.96
C ALA A 89 -9.88 21.62 -12.44
N LEU A 90 -9.71 20.65 -13.33
CA LEU A 90 -10.01 20.78 -14.76
C LEU A 90 -11.52 20.65 -15.08
N ASN A 91 -12.32 20.12 -14.16
CA ASN A 91 -13.75 19.86 -14.33
C ASN A 91 -14.56 20.43 -13.16
N SER A 92 -14.65 21.76 -13.08
CA SER A 92 -15.28 22.47 -11.96
C SER A 92 -16.73 22.03 -11.70
N GLU A 93 -17.50 21.72 -12.76
CA GLU A 93 -18.87 21.18 -12.63
C GLU A 93 -18.90 19.86 -11.84
N LYS A 94 -17.95 18.95 -12.11
CA LYS A 94 -17.84 17.66 -11.44
C LYS A 94 -17.36 17.81 -10.00
N GLN A 95 -16.47 18.77 -9.75
CA GLN A 95 -16.10 19.15 -8.39
C GLN A 95 -17.30 19.67 -7.60
N GLU A 96 -18.16 20.51 -8.19
CA GLU A 96 -19.37 20.99 -7.52
C GLU A 96 -20.37 19.87 -7.22
N GLU A 97 -20.56 18.93 -8.15
CA GLU A 97 -21.40 17.73 -7.93
C GLU A 97 -20.88 16.90 -6.73
N LEU A 98 -19.56 16.70 -6.64
CA LEU A 98 -18.93 16.00 -5.52
C LEU A 98 -19.16 16.71 -4.19
N ILE A 99 -18.92 18.03 -4.14
CA ILE A 99 -19.11 18.82 -2.92
C ILE A 99 -20.58 18.78 -2.48
N LYS A 100 -21.53 18.88 -3.41
CA LYS A 100 -22.97 18.77 -3.10
C LYS A 100 -23.32 17.42 -2.48
N GLU A 101 -22.74 16.32 -2.96
CA GLU A 101 -22.95 15.01 -2.33
C GLU A 101 -22.36 14.94 -0.92
N ILE A 102 -21.12 15.42 -0.75
CA ILE A 102 -20.44 15.46 0.55
C ILE A 102 -21.25 16.28 1.57
N ASP A 103 -21.66 17.49 1.19
CA ASP A 103 -22.46 18.37 2.05
C ASP A 103 -23.83 17.75 2.40
N ARG A 104 -24.45 17.04 1.45
CA ARG A 104 -25.73 16.34 1.69
C ARG A 104 -25.59 15.19 2.68
N VAL A 105 -24.49 14.44 2.61
CA VAL A 105 -24.30 13.21 3.40
C VAL A 105 -23.74 13.51 4.79
N LEU A 106 -22.73 14.39 4.85
CA LEU A 106 -21.95 14.68 6.06
C LEU A 106 -22.36 16.00 6.72
N GLY A 107 -22.82 17.00 5.96
CA GLY A 107 -23.13 18.33 6.48
C GLY A 107 -21.92 18.97 7.16
N ARG A 108 -21.91 19.01 8.50
CA ARG A 108 -20.79 19.52 9.32
C ARG A 108 -20.03 18.44 10.06
N ASP A 109 -20.42 17.18 9.91
CA ASP A 109 -19.80 16.06 10.59
C ASP A 109 -18.49 15.67 9.91
N THR A 110 -17.59 15.05 10.68
CA THR A 110 -16.32 14.53 10.13
C THR A 110 -16.58 13.22 9.38
N PRO A 111 -16.02 13.02 8.17
CA PRO A 111 -16.20 11.79 7.40
C PRO A 111 -15.77 10.55 8.17
N LYS A 112 -16.59 9.48 8.10
CA LYS A 112 -16.24 8.14 8.59
C LYS A 112 -16.29 7.13 7.44
N LEU A 113 -15.65 5.98 7.64
CA LEU A 113 -15.66 4.91 6.63
C LEU A 113 -17.08 4.41 6.34
N GLU A 114 -17.95 4.40 7.35
CA GLU A 114 -19.36 4.02 7.23
C GLU A 114 -20.16 4.95 6.30
N ASP A 115 -19.72 6.20 6.12
CA ASP A 115 -20.40 7.15 5.23
C ASP A 115 -20.11 6.87 3.76
N ALA A 116 -19.06 6.10 3.44
CA ALA A 116 -18.66 5.82 2.07
C ALA A 116 -19.80 5.18 1.24
N SER A 117 -20.56 4.26 1.85
CA SER A 117 -21.70 3.61 1.18
C SER A 117 -22.85 4.58 0.84
N ARG A 118 -22.85 5.79 1.40
CA ARG A 118 -23.84 6.85 1.16
C ARG A 118 -23.34 7.89 0.14
N MET A 119 -22.10 7.77 -0.33
CA MET A 119 -21.45 8.70 -1.27
C MET A 119 -21.04 8.01 -2.59
N PRO A 120 -22.00 7.50 -3.38
CA PRO A 120 -21.71 6.78 -4.61
C PRO A 120 -21.03 7.66 -5.68
N TYR A 121 -21.25 8.97 -5.69
CA TYR A 121 -20.58 9.86 -6.63
C TYR A 121 -19.10 10.07 -6.24
N ALA A 122 -18.80 10.21 -4.95
CA ALA A 122 -17.42 10.21 -4.48
C ALA A 122 -16.67 8.92 -4.84
N GLU A 123 -17.32 7.77 -4.68
CA GLU A 123 -16.76 6.48 -5.12
C GLU A 123 -16.51 6.47 -6.63
N ALA A 124 -17.45 6.96 -7.44
CA ALA A 124 -17.29 7.06 -8.89
C ALA A 124 -16.13 7.98 -9.29
N VAL A 125 -15.93 9.11 -8.62
CA VAL A 125 -14.79 10.02 -8.85
C VAL A 125 -13.46 9.32 -8.56
N ILE A 126 -13.37 8.57 -7.45
CA ILE A 126 -12.17 7.81 -7.10
C ILE A 126 -11.89 6.73 -8.15
N MET A 127 -12.91 5.95 -8.51
CA MET A 127 -12.78 4.90 -9.52
C MET A 127 -12.35 5.46 -10.89
N GLU A 128 -12.96 6.56 -11.32
CA GLU A 128 -12.62 7.19 -12.60
C GLU A 128 -11.21 7.80 -12.59
N THR A 129 -10.79 8.36 -11.44
CA THR A 129 -9.41 8.81 -11.27
C THR A 129 -8.44 7.65 -11.42
N MET A 130 -8.67 6.53 -10.74
CA MET A 130 -7.80 5.35 -10.82
C MET A 130 -7.75 4.80 -12.26
N ARG A 131 -8.89 4.79 -12.96
CA ARG A 131 -9.00 4.37 -14.36
C ARG A 131 -8.19 5.26 -15.31
N LEU A 132 -8.26 6.57 -15.12
CA LEU A 132 -7.59 7.56 -15.98
C LEU A 132 -6.10 7.70 -15.68
N ALA A 133 -5.74 7.79 -14.39
CA ALA A 133 -4.36 8.00 -13.96
C ALA A 133 -3.48 6.78 -14.25
N SER A 134 -4.04 5.57 -14.11
CA SER A 134 -3.32 4.30 -14.34
C SER A 134 -1.92 4.32 -13.72
N VAL A 135 -1.82 4.58 -12.41
CA VAL A 135 -0.55 4.89 -11.72
C VAL A 135 0.51 3.80 -11.88
N VAL A 136 0.10 2.54 -12.05
CA VAL A 136 0.99 1.40 -12.34
C VAL A 136 0.51 0.69 -13.63
N PRO A 137 0.76 1.27 -14.82
CA PRO A 137 0.11 0.84 -16.06
C PRO A 137 0.59 -0.52 -16.57
N MET A 138 1.80 -0.93 -16.17
CA MET A 138 2.42 -2.20 -16.57
C MET A 138 2.31 -3.28 -15.49
N ASN A 139 1.61 -3.00 -14.39
CA ASN A 139 1.61 -3.84 -13.18
C ASN A 139 3.04 -4.12 -12.65
N LEU A 140 3.17 -4.99 -11.65
CA LEU A 140 4.44 -5.55 -11.22
C LEU A 140 4.81 -6.75 -12.10
N PHE A 141 6.11 -7.04 -12.20
CA PHE A 141 6.57 -8.20 -12.96
C PHE A 141 6.12 -9.51 -12.29
N HIS A 142 5.56 -10.41 -13.09
CA HIS A 142 5.19 -11.75 -12.68
C HIS A 142 6.09 -12.78 -13.35
N CYS A 143 6.26 -13.94 -12.71
CA CYS A 143 6.97 -15.11 -13.25
C CYS A 143 6.14 -16.36 -13.02
N ALA A 144 6.19 -17.31 -13.96
CA ALA A 144 5.51 -18.60 -13.81
C ALA A 144 6.25 -19.45 -12.77
N LEU A 145 5.52 -19.98 -11.78
CA LEU A 145 6.11 -20.84 -10.75
C LEU A 145 6.44 -22.26 -11.26
N GLN A 146 5.89 -22.62 -12.41
CA GLN A 146 6.07 -23.90 -13.09
C GLN A 146 5.77 -23.71 -14.58
N ASP A 147 6.25 -24.63 -15.40
CA ASP A 147 5.95 -24.68 -16.83
C ASP A 147 4.44 -24.58 -17.06
N THR A 148 4.02 -23.47 -17.69
CA THR A 148 2.61 -23.15 -17.90
C THR A 148 2.40 -22.84 -19.37
N LYS A 149 1.43 -23.52 -19.98
CA LYS A 149 0.96 -23.21 -21.33
C LYS A 149 -0.18 -22.21 -21.23
N LEU A 150 0.03 -21.02 -21.78
CA LEU A 150 -1.03 -20.04 -21.96
C LEU A 150 -1.66 -20.27 -23.33
N ASP A 151 -2.99 -20.28 -23.37
CA ASP A 151 -3.74 -20.55 -24.60
C ASP A 151 -3.50 -19.39 -25.58
N ASP A 152 -2.82 -19.68 -26.69
CA ASP A 152 -2.73 -18.77 -27.81
C ASP A 152 -3.75 -19.17 -28.86
N SER A 153 -4.58 -18.21 -29.27
CA SER A 153 -5.35 -18.34 -30.50
C SER A 153 -4.44 -18.47 -31.74
N GLN A 154 -3.11 -18.43 -31.57
CA GLN A 154 -2.09 -18.80 -32.55
C GLN A 154 -0.87 -19.48 -31.91
N GLY A 155 -0.96 -20.81 -31.80
CA GLY A 155 0.12 -21.80 -31.67
C GLY A 155 1.48 -21.39 -31.08
N ASN A 156 1.67 -21.80 -29.83
CA ASN A 156 2.88 -22.02 -29.04
C ASN A 156 3.89 -20.86 -28.87
N LEU A 157 3.80 -20.18 -27.72
CA LEU A 157 4.96 -19.64 -27.01
C LEU A 157 5.22 -20.42 -25.71
N ASN A 158 6.29 -21.21 -25.69
CA ASN A 158 6.85 -21.72 -24.45
C ASN A 158 7.56 -20.56 -23.74
N VAL A 159 6.99 -20.07 -22.65
CA VAL A 159 7.69 -19.15 -21.75
C VAL A 159 8.56 -20.00 -20.83
N SER A 160 9.85 -20.11 -21.17
CA SER A 160 10.90 -20.75 -20.37
C SER A 160 11.41 -19.85 -19.25
#